data_AF-A0A5C3NHP2-F1
#
_entry.id   AF-A0A5C3NHP2-F1
#
_cell.length_a   1.000
_cell.length_b   1.000
_cell.length_c   1.000
_cell.angle_alpha   90.00
_cell.angle_beta   90.00
_cell.angle_gamma   90.00
#
_symmetry.space_group_name_H-M   'P 1'
#
loop_
_entity.id
_entity.type
_entity.pdbx_description
1 polymer ?
#
loop_
_entity_poly.entity_id
_entity_poly.type
_entity_poly.pdbx_seq_one_letter_code
_entity_poly.pdbx_strand_id
1 'polypeptide(L)'
;MSDTTVSRRRRALGLSGQIAAKQFVSKATQEALRAQAQASDRTSESAAAADDDLFGERSEPEPLSAHYSDDPREASGRSSGTSEPPPAPPARKRRKTVRNTASTPVLRCLITLESEPPETISKCYLVGRATSSDRIRQFEYSWGFEAGTFDFESVSNLIYLRADIRCSFDDGGFVILPTLDTIKKIYTDTVEYMLAHNGLRPLPSQLFAHKAPHTPWTYDFVPLKLISQDVAIHRKSSNAAARSSMPADSPVATHTLHQRPFSDFPRLECNAHPFFVIANAMEKFRKDITVILRSPRLQEIRTALLPLWDLWTLDPPDSFMARGAA
;
A
#
# COMPACT_ATOMS: atom_id res chain seq x y z
N MET A 1 -6.66 42.78 -32.51
CA MET A 1 -7.46 41.58 -32.20
C MET A 1 -6.55 40.61 -31.45
N SER A 2 -6.12 40.92 -30.23
CA SER A 2 -6.79 40.70 -28.92
C SER A 2 -6.90 39.23 -28.53
N ASP A 3 -5.79 38.69 -28.01
CA ASP A 3 -5.73 37.39 -27.33
C ASP A 3 -5.05 37.54 -25.95
N THR A 4 -5.57 38.47 -25.14
CA THR A 4 -5.01 38.84 -23.81
C THR A 4 -6.01 38.72 -22.66
N THR A 5 -7.18 38.11 -22.88
CA THR A 5 -8.27 38.08 -21.88
C THR A 5 -8.30 36.83 -21.00
N VAL A 6 -7.57 35.76 -21.31
CA VAL A 6 -7.57 34.54 -20.47
C VAL A 6 -6.59 34.64 -19.29
N SER A 7 -5.50 35.40 -19.43
CA SER A 7 -4.43 35.46 -18.42
C SER A 7 -4.75 36.38 -17.21
N ARG A 8 -5.69 37.33 -17.37
CA ARG A 8 -6.06 38.27 -16.29
C ARG A 8 -7.13 37.74 -15.32
N ARG A 9 -7.96 36.75 -15.70
CA ARG A 9 -9.00 36.21 -14.81
C ARG A 9 -8.49 35.27 -13.71
N ARG A 10 -7.26 34.74 -13.80
CA ARG A 10 -6.67 33.87 -12.76
C ARG A 10 -6.10 34.62 -11.55
N ARG A 11 -5.85 35.93 -11.64
CA ARG A 11 -5.29 36.72 -10.51
C ARG A 11 -6.34 37.29 -9.56
N ALA A 12 -7.62 37.31 -9.93
CA ALA A 12 -8.67 37.94 -9.14
C ALA A 12 -9.30 37.05 -8.05
N LEU A 13 -8.85 35.79 -7.89
CA LEU A 13 -9.48 34.81 -6.98
C LEU A 13 -8.75 34.58 -5.65
N GLY A 14 -7.74 35.38 -5.30
CA GLY A 14 -7.26 35.45 -3.91
C GLY A 14 -6.82 34.13 -3.24
N LEU A 15 -6.46 33.10 -4.01
CA LEU A 15 -5.90 31.83 -3.49
C LEU A 15 -4.41 32.02 -3.16
N SER A 16 -4.16 32.87 -2.16
CA SER A 16 -2.87 33.02 -1.50
C SER A 16 -2.72 31.95 -0.43
N GLY A 17 -2.48 30.73 -0.89
CA GLY A 17 -2.07 29.58 -0.09
C GLY A 17 -1.14 28.72 -0.94
N GLN A 18 -0.07 29.32 -1.47
CA GLN A 18 0.89 28.64 -2.32
C GLN A 18 1.78 27.71 -1.49
N ILE A 19 1.32 26.48 -1.28
CA ILE A 19 2.23 25.34 -1.41
C ILE A 19 1.96 24.81 -2.81
N ALA A 20 2.58 25.48 -3.79
CA ALA A 20 2.34 25.17 -5.18
C ALA A 20 2.79 23.73 -5.48
N ALA A 21 1.90 22.95 -6.11
CA ALA A 21 2.23 21.72 -6.81
C ALA A 21 3.42 21.86 -7.79
N LYS A 22 3.84 23.10 -8.10
CA LYS A 22 5.09 23.45 -8.79
C LYS A 22 6.37 23.01 -8.06
N GLN A 23 6.31 22.62 -6.79
CA GLN A 23 7.47 22.12 -6.05
C GLN A 23 7.72 20.62 -6.23
N PHE A 24 6.78 19.85 -6.77
CA PHE A 24 6.91 18.38 -6.77
C PHE A 24 7.57 17.85 -8.03
N VAL A 25 7.31 18.48 -9.17
CA VAL A 25 7.81 18.00 -10.44
C VAL A 25 8.17 19.19 -11.28
N SER A 26 9.44 19.28 -11.70
CA SER A 26 9.86 20.31 -12.65
C SER A 26 9.03 20.16 -13.93
N LYS A 27 8.69 21.27 -14.58
CA LYS A 27 7.97 21.22 -15.87
C LYS A 27 8.70 20.31 -16.88
N ALA A 28 10.02 20.36 -16.89
CA ALA A 28 10.87 19.51 -17.73
C ALA A 28 10.65 18.01 -17.44
N THR A 29 10.53 17.65 -16.16
CA THR A 29 10.27 16.26 -15.76
C THR A 29 8.89 15.77 -16.22
N GLN A 30 7.85 16.60 -16.14
CA GLN A 30 6.52 16.25 -16.66
C GLN A 30 6.53 16.06 -18.18
N GLU A 31 7.27 16.91 -18.90
CA GLU A 31 7.40 16.83 -20.35
C GLU A 31 8.21 15.59 -20.77
N ALA A 32 9.27 15.24 -20.05
CA ALA A 32 10.06 14.03 -20.29
C ALA A 32 9.24 12.74 -20.11
N LEU A 33 8.46 12.65 -19.02
CA LEU A 33 7.58 11.49 -18.78
C LEU A 33 6.52 11.35 -19.89
N ARG A 34 5.93 12.45 -20.36
CA ARG A 34 4.98 12.43 -21.49
C ARG A 34 5.64 12.01 -22.80
N ALA A 35 6.84 12.52 -23.08
CA ALA A 35 7.57 12.15 -24.29
C ALA A 35 7.94 10.66 -24.30
N GLN A 36 8.29 10.10 -23.13
CA GLN A 36 8.59 8.67 -22.98
C GLN A 36 7.34 7.80 -23.22
N ALA A 37 6.18 8.17 -22.68
CA ALA A 37 4.93 7.45 -22.93
C ALA A 37 4.51 7.52 -24.42
N GLN A 38 4.68 8.66 -25.08
CA GLN A 38 4.41 8.79 -26.51
C GLN A 38 5.39 7.99 -27.39
N ALA A 39 6.64 7.82 -26.93
CA ALA A 39 7.63 7.02 -27.64
C ALA A 39 7.32 5.53 -27.58
N SER A 40 6.82 5.02 -26.43
CA SER A 40 6.41 3.62 -26.30
C SER A 40 5.20 3.25 -27.16
N ASP A 41 4.23 4.15 -27.30
CA ASP A 41 3.05 3.90 -28.15
C ASP A 41 3.44 3.76 -29.64
N ARG A 42 4.40 4.58 -30.11
CA ARG A 42 4.89 4.53 -31.50
C ARG A 42 5.65 3.24 -31.82
N THR A 43 6.38 2.67 -30.86
CA THR A 43 7.07 1.39 -31.06
C THR A 43 6.09 0.21 -31.06
N SER A 44 4.99 0.28 -30.30
CA SER A 44 3.93 -0.75 -30.37
C SER A 44 3.14 -0.73 -31.68
N GLU A 45 2.83 0.45 -32.24
CA GLU A 45 2.12 0.54 -33.53
C GLU A 45 2.97 0.05 -34.71
N SER A 46 4.29 0.24 -34.68
CA SER A 46 5.19 -0.24 -35.72
C SER A 46 5.36 -1.77 -35.74
N ALA A 47 5.11 -2.46 -34.61
CA ALA A 47 5.18 -3.92 -34.54
C ALA A 47 3.89 -4.59 -35.03
N ALA A 48 2.75 -3.90 -34.94
CA ALA A 48 1.44 -4.43 -35.37
C ALA A 48 1.23 -4.39 -36.90
N ALA A 49 2.05 -3.65 -37.66
CA ALA A 49 1.90 -3.49 -39.11
C ALA A 49 2.61 -4.56 -39.96
N ALA A 50 3.17 -5.61 -39.35
CA ALA A 50 4.01 -6.60 -40.05
C ALA A 50 3.46 -8.04 -40.07
N ASP A 51 2.24 -8.30 -39.59
CA ASP A 51 1.74 -9.67 -39.40
C ASP A 51 0.26 -9.86 -39.78
N ASP A 52 -0.19 -9.20 -40.85
CA ASP A 52 -1.59 -9.19 -41.29
C ASP A 52 -1.80 -9.91 -42.63
N ASP A 53 -1.28 -11.14 -42.79
CA ASP A 53 -1.49 -11.92 -44.03
C ASP A 53 -1.48 -13.46 -43.90
N LEU A 54 -1.84 -14.01 -42.74
CA LEU A 54 -2.07 -15.46 -42.62
C LEU A 54 -3.02 -15.76 -41.47
N PHE A 55 -4.33 -15.90 -41.70
CA PHE A 55 -5.14 -16.96 -41.08
C PHE A 55 -6.52 -17.05 -41.76
N GLY A 56 -6.74 -18.18 -42.41
CA GLY A 56 -7.99 -18.54 -43.08
C GLY A 56 -9.13 -18.85 -42.10
N GLU A 57 -10.32 -18.84 -42.70
CA GLU A 57 -11.63 -19.14 -42.12
C GLU A 57 -11.60 -20.32 -41.15
N ARG A 58 -12.02 -20.09 -39.90
CA ARG A 58 -12.20 -21.13 -38.90
C ARG A 58 -13.67 -21.19 -38.51
N SER A 59 -14.31 -22.28 -38.90
CA SER A 59 -15.72 -22.61 -38.68
C SER A 59 -16.06 -22.65 -37.18
N GLU A 60 -17.23 -22.09 -36.85
CA GLU A 60 -17.85 -22.17 -35.52
C GLU A 60 -18.17 -23.63 -35.14
N PRO A 61 -17.84 -24.09 -33.92
CA PRO A 61 -18.40 -25.32 -33.39
C PRO A 61 -19.69 -25.05 -32.58
N GLU A 62 -20.69 -25.87 -32.87
CA GLU A 62 -21.97 -25.95 -32.13
C GLU A 62 -21.79 -26.21 -30.62
N PRO A 63 -22.74 -25.74 -29.78
CA PRO A 63 -22.73 -26.01 -28.35
C PRO A 63 -23.31 -27.40 -28.03
N LEU A 64 -22.46 -28.32 -27.55
CA LEU A 64 -22.88 -29.58 -26.97
C LEU A 64 -23.41 -29.40 -25.54
N SER A 65 -24.62 -29.92 -25.35
CA SER A 65 -25.35 -30.03 -24.08
C SER A 65 -24.62 -30.92 -23.06
N ALA A 66 -24.31 -30.38 -21.88
CA ALA A 66 -23.77 -31.14 -20.77
C ALA A 66 -24.91 -31.75 -19.92
N HIS A 67 -25.13 -33.05 -20.11
CA HIS A 67 -25.84 -33.93 -19.19
C HIS A 67 -25.01 -34.09 -17.89
N TYR A 68 -25.53 -33.63 -16.75
CA TYR A 68 -25.03 -34.03 -15.43
C TYR A 68 -25.63 -35.40 -15.08
N SER A 69 -24.77 -36.40 -14.94
CA SER A 69 -25.13 -37.69 -14.33
C SER A 69 -24.58 -37.70 -12.91
N ASP A 70 -25.48 -37.82 -11.94
CA ASP A 70 -25.20 -38.21 -10.56
C ASP A 70 -24.52 -39.58 -10.52
N ASP A 71 -23.47 -39.71 -9.70
CA ASP A 71 -23.02 -41.01 -9.23
C ASP A 71 -22.54 -40.93 -7.76
N PRO A 72 -23.14 -41.68 -6.83
CA PRO A 72 -22.75 -41.74 -5.43
C PRO A 72 -21.95 -43.01 -5.14
N ARG A 73 -20.73 -42.86 -4.60
CA ARG A 73 -19.92 -43.98 -4.10
C ARG A 73 -18.94 -43.47 -3.06
N GLU A 74 -18.55 -44.22 -2.04
CA GLU A 74 -19.04 -45.42 -1.38
C GLU A 74 -18.20 -45.49 -0.10
N ALA A 75 -18.79 -45.99 0.97
CA ALA A 75 -18.12 -46.18 2.23
C ALA A 75 -17.13 -47.36 2.17
N SER A 76 -15.91 -47.13 2.67
CA SER A 76 -14.96 -48.18 3.08
C SER A 76 -14.09 -47.56 4.20
N GLY A 77 -13.92 -48.12 5.39
CA GLY A 77 -13.89 -49.53 5.74
C GLY A 77 -12.51 -49.84 6.33
N ARG A 78 -12.41 -49.81 7.67
CA ARG A 78 -11.45 -50.46 8.59
C ARG A 78 -10.01 -50.76 8.11
N SER A 79 -9.04 -50.32 8.91
CA SER A 79 -7.92 -51.18 9.33
C SER A 79 -7.25 -50.62 10.59
N SER A 80 -7.56 -51.25 11.73
CA SER A 80 -6.88 -51.13 13.01
C SER A 80 -5.63 -52.01 13.01
N GLY A 81 -4.46 -51.40 12.87
CA GLY A 81 -3.16 -52.03 13.07
C GLY A 81 -2.53 -51.52 14.36
N THR A 82 -2.55 -52.35 15.39
CA THR A 82 -1.89 -52.12 16.68
C THR A 82 -0.40 -52.39 16.51
N SER A 83 0.43 -51.34 16.50
CA SER A 83 1.89 -51.46 16.59
C SER A 83 2.36 -51.15 18.02
N GLU A 84 3.12 -52.11 18.54
CA GLU A 84 3.72 -52.15 19.87
C GLU A 84 4.78 -51.04 20.03
N PRO A 85 4.78 -50.28 21.15
CA PRO A 85 5.71 -49.18 21.32
C PRO A 85 7.08 -49.68 21.81
N PRO A 86 8.20 -49.14 21.27
CA PRO A 86 9.54 -49.51 21.71
C PRO A 86 9.88 -48.98 23.13
N PRO A 87 10.86 -49.59 23.81
CA PRO A 87 11.20 -49.28 25.20
C PRO A 87 11.75 -47.87 25.39
N ALA A 88 11.33 -47.25 26.50
CA ALA A 88 11.62 -45.87 26.84
C ALA A 88 13.12 -45.59 27.04
N PRO A 89 13.67 -44.50 26.47
CA PRO A 89 15.05 -44.08 26.72
C PRO A 89 15.21 -43.49 28.13
N PRO A 90 16.43 -43.57 28.72
CA PRO A 90 16.69 -43.17 30.09
C PRO A 90 16.48 -41.66 30.31
N ALA A 91 15.94 -41.34 31.50
CA ALA A 91 15.56 -40.01 31.95
C ALA A 91 16.71 -38.99 31.80
N ARG A 92 16.66 -38.22 30.72
CA ARG A 92 17.59 -37.13 30.44
C ARG A 92 17.25 -35.96 31.38
N LYS A 93 18.16 -35.65 32.31
CA LYS A 93 18.03 -34.52 33.25
C LYS A 93 17.68 -33.25 32.48
N ARG A 94 16.43 -32.78 32.65
CA ARG A 94 15.91 -31.53 32.08
C ARG A 94 16.78 -30.37 32.55
N ARG A 95 17.73 -29.97 31.71
CA ARG A 95 18.45 -28.70 31.85
C ARG A 95 17.37 -27.63 31.73
N LYS A 96 17.09 -26.93 32.83
CA LYS A 96 16.13 -25.83 32.91
C LYS A 96 16.72 -24.68 32.09
N THR A 97 16.51 -24.70 30.78
CA THR A 97 16.83 -23.58 29.90
C THR A 97 15.97 -22.41 30.38
N VAL A 98 16.63 -21.41 30.97
CA VAL A 98 16.03 -20.12 31.26
C VAL A 98 15.57 -19.57 29.91
N ARG A 99 14.28 -19.74 29.63
CA ARG A 99 13.63 -19.21 28.44
C ARG A 99 13.67 -17.71 28.65
N ASN A 100 14.57 -17.02 27.95
CA ASN A 100 14.50 -15.56 27.81
C ASN A 100 13.08 -15.25 27.33
N THR A 101 12.24 -14.79 28.23
CA THR A 101 10.89 -14.28 27.92
C THR A 101 11.09 -12.95 27.23
N ALA A 102 11.50 -13.00 25.96
CA ALA A 102 11.36 -11.86 25.07
C ALA A 102 9.88 -11.52 25.06
N SER A 103 9.51 -10.38 25.67
CA SER A 103 8.13 -9.94 25.73
C SER A 103 7.57 -9.94 24.31
N THR A 104 6.51 -10.69 24.06
CA THR A 104 5.83 -10.69 22.77
C THR A 104 5.49 -9.23 22.43
N PRO A 105 5.82 -8.74 21.22
CA PRO A 105 5.53 -7.36 20.86
C PRO A 105 4.04 -7.11 21.02
N VAL A 106 3.70 -6.10 21.84
CA VAL A 106 2.31 -5.75 22.13
C VAL A 106 1.66 -5.24 20.84
N LEU A 107 0.69 -5.99 20.33
CA LEU A 107 -0.12 -5.59 19.18
C LEU A 107 -1.04 -4.45 19.62
N ARG A 108 -1.01 -3.33 18.87
CA ARG A 108 -1.85 -2.17 19.16
C ARG A 108 -2.42 -1.59 17.88
N CYS A 109 -3.65 -1.06 17.95
CA CYS A 109 -4.25 -0.31 16.86
C CYS A 109 -3.40 0.94 16.55
N LEU A 110 -3.03 1.13 15.28
CA LEU A 110 -2.25 2.29 14.84
C LEU A 110 -2.95 3.62 15.13
N ILE A 111 -4.28 3.65 14.99
CA ILE A 111 -5.09 4.87 15.08
C ILE A 111 -5.44 5.20 16.54
N THR A 112 -5.93 4.24 17.31
CA THR A 112 -6.42 4.47 18.70
C THR A 112 -5.36 4.20 19.77
N LEU A 113 -4.27 3.51 19.43
CA LEU A 113 -3.27 2.96 20.37
C LEU A 113 -3.80 2.02 21.45
N GLU A 114 -5.01 1.49 21.26
CA GLU A 114 -5.55 0.44 22.11
C GLU A 114 -4.87 -0.90 21.78
N SER A 115 -4.62 -1.70 22.82
CA SER A 115 -4.07 -3.05 22.72
C SER A 115 -5.02 -4.12 23.26
N GLU A 116 -6.12 -3.70 23.89
CA GLU A 116 -7.05 -4.58 24.60
C GLU A 116 -8.48 -4.31 24.12
N PRO A 117 -9.32 -5.35 23.97
CA PRO A 117 -8.94 -6.77 24.01
C PRO A 117 -8.20 -7.17 22.71
N PRO A 118 -7.17 -8.04 22.77
CA PRO A 118 -6.30 -8.34 21.63
C PRO A 118 -7.05 -8.96 20.44
N GLU A 119 -8.18 -9.62 20.69
CA GLU A 119 -9.05 -10.22 19.67
C GLU A 119 -9.69 -9.17 18.75
N THR A 120 -9.81 -7.92 19.22
CA THR A 120 -10.34 -6.81 18.40
C THR A 120 -9.29 -6.17 17.51
N ILE A 121 -8.00 -6.45 17.74
CA ILE A 121 -6.89 -5.90 16.99
C ILE A 121 -6.50 -6.89 15.90
N SER A 122 -6.81 -6.53 14.65
CA SER A 122 -6.59 -7.40 13.49
C SER A 122 -5.48 -6.88 12.58
N LYS A 123 -4.82 -7.82 11.90
CA LYS A 123 -3.90 -7.54 10.79
C LYS A 123 -4.65 -6.91 9.63
N CYS A 124 -4.18 -5.76 9.15
CA CYS A 124 -4.71 -5.06 8.00
C CYS A 124 -3.58 -4.91 6.97
N TYR A 125 -3.72 -5.61 5.84
CA TYR A 125 -2.77 -5.56 4.74
C TYR A 125 -3.06 -4.35 3.85
N LEU A 126 -2.03 -3.59 3.49
CA LEU A 126 -2.15 -2.40 2.66
C LEU A 126 -2.40 -2.75 1.20
N VAL A 127 -1.69 -3.75 0.69
CA VAL A 127 -1.94 -4.41 -0.59
C VAL A 127 -2.46 -5.82 -0.29
N GLY A 128 -3.71 -6.07 -0.65
CA GLY A 128 -4.40 -7.33 -0.35
C GLY A 128 -4.08 -8.44 -1.36
N ARG A 129 -4.33 -9.69 -0.96
CA ARG A 129 -4.20 -10.88 -1.84
C ARG A 129 -5.15 -10.87 -3.05
N ALA A 130 -6.20 -10.05 -2.99
CA ALA A 130 -7.14 -9.87 -4.10
C ALA A 130 -6.62 -8.92 -5.19
N THR A 131 -5.43 -8.32 -5.02
CA THR A 131 -4.78 -7.54 -6.09
C THR A 131 -4.46 -8.44 -7.27
N SER A 132 -4.74 -8.00 -8.49
CA SER A 132 -4.50 -8.80 -9.70
C SER A 132 -3.02 -9.12 -9.88
N SER A 133 -2.75 -10.28 -10.50
CA SER A 133 -1.38 -10.69 -10.88
C SER A 133 -0.67 -9.60 -11.67
N ASP A 134 -1.36 -8.92 -12.59
CA ASP A 134 -0.78 -7.86 -13.42
C ASP A 134 -0.31 -6.69 -12.57
N ARG A 135 -1.13 -6.26 -11.61
CA ARG A 135 -0.77 -5.16 -10.72
C ARG A 135 0.39 -5.55 -9.79
N ILE A 136 0.40 -6.79 -9.30
CA ILE A 136 1.51 -7.30 -8.49
C ILE A 136 2.81 -7.26 -9.30
N ARG A 137 2.80 -7.73 -10.56
CA ARG A 137 3.96 -7.70 -11.46
C ARG A 137 4.46 -6.28 -11.70
N GLN A 138 3.56 -5.34 -11.92
CA GLN A 138 3.91 -3.92 -12.09
C GLN A 138 4.56 -3.35 -10.83
N PHE A 139 4.05 -3.68 -9.64
CA PHE A 139 4.67 -3.29 -8.38
C PHE A 139 6.02 -3.95 -8.17
N GLU A 140 6.17 -5.25 -8.42
CA GLU A 140 7.45 -5.95 -8.31
C GLU A 140 8.51 -5.26 -9.17
N TYR A 141 8.21 -5.09 -10.45
CA TYR A 141 9.10 -4.41 -11.39
C TYR A 141 9.44 -2.99 -10.95
N SER A 142 8.44 -2.20 -10.57
CA SER A 142 8.62 -0.79 -10.29
C SER A 142 9.30 -0.51 -8.95
N TRP A 143 9.20 -1.44 -8.01
CA TRP A 143 9.81 -1.36 -6.69
C TRP A 143 11.16 -2.09 -6.63
N GLY A 144 11.59 -2.70 -7.75
CA GLY A 144 12.86 -3.40 -7.86
C GLY A 144 12.88 -4.79 -7.25
N PHE A 145 11.72 -5.41 -7.03
CA PHE A 145 11.60 -6.81 -6.65
C PHE A 145 11.79 -7.72 -7.87
N GLU A 146 12.24 -8.94 -7.62
CA GLU A 146 12.26 -9.99 -8.64
C GLU A 146 10.82 -10.49 -8.90
N ALA A 147 10.56 -10.94 -10.13
CA ALA A 147 9.23 -11.43 -10.51
C ALA A 147 8.81 -12.61 -9.62
N GLY A 148 7.61 -12.54 -9.04
CA GLY A 148 7.06 -13.57 -8.15
C GLY A 148 7.58 -13.53 -6.71
N THR A 149 8.38 -12.53 -6.33
CA THR A 149 8.94 -12.41 -4.96
C THR A 149 8.14 -11.49 -4.04
N PHE A 150 7.00 -10.97 -4.48
CA PHE A 150 6.15 -10.11 -3.67
C PHE A 150 5.56 -10.85 -2.45
N ASP A 151 6.05 -10.49 -1.26
CA ASP A 151 5.56 -11.05 0.00
C ASP A 151 4.37 -10.23 0.56
N PHE A 152 3.15 -10.78 0.42
CA PHE A 152 1.94 -10.20 1.00
C PHE A 152 1.95 -10.18 2.52
N GLU A 153 2.64 -11.13 3.15
CA GLU A 153 2.66 -11.28 4.62
C GLU A 153 3.76 -10.47 5.29
N SER A 154 4.57 -9.77 4.51
CA SER A 154 5.64 -8.92 4.99
C SER A 154 5.13 -7.90 6.01
N VAL A 155 5.91 -7.70 7.07
CA VAL A 155 5.69 -6.62 8.05
C VAL A 155 5.66 -5.23 7.39
N SER A 156 6.30 -5.09 6.23
CA SER A 156 6.27 -3.88 5.40
C SER A 156 4.90 -3.61 4.75
N ASN A 157 4.07 -4.64 4.56
CA ASN A 157 2.73 -4.53 3.98
C ASN A 157 1.62 -4.51 5.06
N LEU A 158 1.99 -4.45 6.34
CA LEU A 158 1.08 -4.74 7.44
C LEU A 158 0.95 -3.58 8.43
N ILE A 159 -0.29 -3.25 8.79
CA ILE A 159 -0.63 -2.43 9.96
C ILE A 159 -1.62 -3.19 10.85
N TYR A 160 -1.76 -2.77 12.10
CA TYR A 160 -2.71 -3.34 13.05
C TYR A 160 -3.80 -2.32 13.35
N LEU A 161 -5.06 -2.74 13.24
CA LEU A 161 -6.22 -1.87 13.44
C LEU A 161 -7.28 -2.58 14.28
N ARG A 162 -7.97 -1.81 15.12
CA ARG A 162 -9.21 -2.25 15.79
C ARG A 162 -10.29 -2.53 14.73
N ALA A 163 -11.16 -3.50 14.97
CA ALA A 163 -12.13 -3.99 13.97
C ALA A 163 -12.99 -2.88 13.32
N ASP A 164 -13.56 -1.98 14.11
CA ASP A 164 -14.35 -0.83 13.63
C ASP A 164 -13.52 0.16 12.79
N ILE A 165 -12.30 0.47 13.24
CA ILE A 165 -11.35 1.33 12.52
C ILE A 165 -10.93 0.68 11.21
N ARG A 166 -10.73 -0.64 11.20
CA ARG A 166 -10.44 -1.40 9.99
C ARG A 166 -11.58 -1.34 8.99
N CYS A 167 -12.83 -1.53 9.42
CA CYS A 167 -13.99 -1.38 8.52
C CYS A 167 -13.97 0.01 7.86
N SER A 168 -13.75 1.06 8.64
CA SER A 168 -13.60 2.42 8.10
C SER A 168 -12.41 2.55 7.14
N PHE A 169 -11.27 1.91 7.43
CA PHE A 169 -10.12 1.91 6.53
C PHE A 169 -10.43 1.20 5.21
N ASP A 170 -11.01 0.00 5.25
CA ASP A 170 -11.30 -0.83 4.09
C ASP A 170 -12.36 -0.17 3.18
N ASP A 171 -13.36 0.52 3.77
CA ASP A 171 -14.42 1.25 3.05
C ASP A 171 -13.99 2.61 2.46
N GLY A 172 -12.72 3.00 2.59
CA GLY A 172 -12.24 4.29 2.12
C GLY A 172 -12.66 5.47 3.01
N GLY A 173 -12.89 5.20 4.31
CA GLY A 173 -13.10 6.21 5.34
C GLY A 173 -11.91 7.15 5.49
N PHE A 174 -10.69 6.60 5.44
CA PHE A 174 -9.43 7.34 5.47
C PHE A 174 -8.29 6.60 4.78
N VAL A 175 -7.19 7.32 4.59
CA VAL A 175 -5.89 6.78 4.23
C VAL A 175 -4.84 7.28 5.22
N ILE A 176 -3.73 6.57 5.32
CA ILE A 176 -2.49 7.10 5.89
C ILE A 176 -1.55 7.41 4.74
N LEU A 177 -0.75 8.47 4.86
CA LEU A 177 0.18 8.89 3.83
C LEU A 177 1.54 9.19 4.41
N PRO A 178 2.65 8.84 3.73
CA PRO A 178 3.95 9.25 4.20
C PRO A 178 4.01 10.77 4.27
N THR A 179 4.83 11.30 5.17
CA THR A 179 5.04 12.75 5.22
C THR A 179 5.48 13.28 3.86
N LEU A 180 5.20 14.55 3.61
CA LEU A 180 5.55 15.21 2.35
C LEU A 180 7.04 15.07 1.99
N ASP A 181 7.90 15.18 2.99
CA ASP A 181 9.35 15.01 2.82
C ASP A 181 9.71 13.58 2.41
N THR A 182 9.02 12.58 2.96
CA THR A 182 9.20 11.18 2.58
C THR A 182 8.75 10.96 1.13
N ILE A 183 7.61 11.53 0.72
CA ILE A 183 7.13 11.44 -0.66
C ILE A 183 8.14 12.10 -1.63
N LYS A 184 8.67 13.27 -1.29
CA LYS A 184 9.70 13.94 -2.11
C LYS A 184 10.96 13.10 -2.27
N LYS A 185 11.44 12.47 -1.19
CA LYS A 185 12.60 11.58 -1.25
C LYS A 185 12.32 10.35 -2.12
N ILE A 186 11.15 9.74 -1.98
CA ILE A 186 10.73 8.63 -2.86
C ILE A 186 10.76 9.07 -4.31
N TYR A 187 10.20 10.24 -4.59
CA TYR A 187 10.18 10.81 -5.92
C TYR A 187 11.59 10.98 -6.51
N THR A 188 12.50 11.59 -5.77
CA THR A 188 13.91 11.73 -6.18
C THR A 188 14.59 10.38 -6.37
N ASP A 189 14.47 9.48 -5.39
CA ASP A 189 15.12 8.16 -5.39
C ASP A 189 14.59 7.24 -6.51
N THR A 190 13.37 7.49 -7.01
CA THR A 190 12.74 6.65 -8.05
C THR A 190 12.64 7.37 -9.40
N VAL A 191 11.80 8.39 -9.50
CA VAL A 191 11.45 9.06 -10.75
C VAL A 191 12.66 9.80 -11.31
N GLU A 192 13.32 10.63 -10.50
CA GLU A 192 14.48 11.41 -10.97
C GLU A 192 15.66 10.49 -11.29
N TYR A 193 15.89 9.46 -10.46
CA TYR A 193 16.90 8.44 -10.74
C TYR A 193 16.69 7.81 -12.12
N MET A 194 15.49 7.33 -12.41
CA MET A 194 15.22 6.69 -13.69
C MET A 194 15.38 7.61 -14.88
N LEU A 195 14.93 8.86 -14.76
CA LEU A 195 15.10 9.84 -15.81
C LEU A 195 16.58 10.12 -16.08
N ALA A 196 17.42 10.14 -15.04
CA ALA A 196 18.86 10.32 -15.17
C ALA A 196 19.58 9.10 -15.76
N HIS A 197 19.02 7.89 -15.62
CA HIS A 197 19.65 6.63 -16.02
C HIS A 197 18.89 5.93 -17.16
N ASN A 198 18.28 6.68 -18.08
CA ASN A 198 17.60 6.13 -19.27
C ASN A 198 16.56 5.04 -18.96
N GLY A 199 15.82 5.21 -17.88
CA GLY A 199 14.80 4.26 -17.42
C GLY A 199 15.33 3.09 -16.60
N LEU A 200 16.64 3.02 -16.31
CA LEU A 200 17.18 2.04 -15.38
C LEU A 200 16.59 2.26 -13.99
N ARG A 201 16.15 1.17 -13.37
CA ARG A 201 15.52 1.18 -12.05
C ARG A 201 16.58 1.16 -10.95
N PRO A 202 16.39 1.92 -9.86
CA PRO A 202 17.24 1.81 -8.69
C PRO A 202 17.07 0.43 -8.04
N LEU A 203 18.16 -0.13 -7.51
CA LEU A 203 18.08 -1.34 -6.71
C LEU A 203 17.35 -1.06 -5.39
N PRO A 204 16.63 -2.03 -4.79
CA PRO A 204 16.00 -1.85 -3.49
C PRO A 204 16.95 -1.39 -2.37
N SER A 205 18.22 -1.77 -2.45
CA SER A 205 19.27 -1.32 -1.51
C SER A 205 19.66 0.15 -1.66
N GLN A 206 19.42 0.74 -2.84
CA GLN A 206 19.68 2.16 -3.11
C GLN A 206 18.49 3.01 -2.67
N LEU A 207 17.28 2.45 -2.73
CA LEU A 207 16.07 3.09 -2.23
C LEU A 207 16.17 3.26 -0.72
N PHE A 208 16.04 4.49 -0.23
CA PHE A 208 16.09 4.82 1.19
C PHE A 208 17.40 4.49 1.92
N ALA A 209 18.54 4.48 1.21
CA ALA A 209 19.86 4.29 1.83
C ALA A 209 20.14 5.24 3.02
N HIS A 210 19.44 6.37 3.09
CA HIS A 210 19.52 7.36 4.15
C HIS A 210 18.79 6.96 5.46
N LYS A 211 18.03 5.86 5.47
CA LYS A 211 17.22 5.47 6.63
C LYS A 211 17.87 4.30 7.38
N ALA A 212 18.08 4.48 8.68
CA ALA A 212 18.61 3.43 9.53
C ALA A 212 17.65 2.22 9.59
N PRO A 213 18.18 0.99 9.59
CA PRO A 213 17.38 -0.22 9.75
C PRO A 213 16.46 -0.13 10.98
N HIS A 214 15.25 -0.67 10.87
CA HIS A 214 14.26 -0.74 11.95
C HIS A 214 13.73 0.61 12.47
N THR A 215 14.03 1.73 11.81
CA THR A 215 13.44 3.02 12.19
C THR A 215 11.99 3.06 11.66
N PRO A 216 10.97 3.32 12.51
CA PRO A 216 9.60 3.42 12.07
C PRO A 216 9.44 4.57 11.06
N TRP A 217 8.45 4.44 10.19
CA TRP A 217 8.06 5.49 9.26
C TRP A 217 6.99 6.37 9.87
N THR A 218 7.00 7.64 9.50
CA THR A 218 6.04 8.64 9.98
C THR A 218 5.01 8.91 8.90
N TYR A 219 3.74 8.94 9.31
CA TYR A 219 2.60 9.12 8.42
C TYR A 219 1.64 10.19 8.92
N ASP A 220 0.98 10.86 7.98
CA ASP A 220 -0.15 11.74 8.24
C ASP A 220 -1.46 10.96 8.06
N PHE A 221 -2.40 11.18 8.97
CA PHE A 221 -3.78 10.69 8.85
C PHE A 221 -4.56 11.60 7.91
N VAL A 222 -5.20 11.03 6.88
CA VAL A 222 -5.93 11.80 5.88
C VAL A 222 -7.36 11.27 5.76
N PRO A 223 -8.35 11.98 6.33
CA PRO A 223 -9.73 11.58 6.25
C PRO A 223 -10.24 11.71 4.81
N LEU A 224 -10.94 10.68 4.35
CA LEU A 224 -11.67 10.65 3.07
C LEU A 224 -13.16 10.73 3.37
N LYS A 225 -13.91 9.63 3.31
CA LYS A 225 -15.35 9.64 3.64
C LYS A 225 -15.62 10.06 5.09
N LEU A 226 -14.68 9.83 6.00
CA LEU A 226 -14.77 10.29 7.39
C LEU A 226 -14.93 11.82 7.50
N ILE A 227 -14.51 12.61 6.51
CA ILE A 227 -14.69 14.07 6.56
C ILE A 227 -16.16 14.49 6.51
N SER A 228 -17.00 13.66 5.88
CA SER A 228 -18.44 13.87 5.74
C SER A 228 -19.27 13.15 6.81
N GLN A 229 -18.62 12.35 7.66
CA GLN A 229 -19.26 11.61 8.73
C GLN A 229 -19.01 12.33 10.06
N ASP A 230 -20.02 12.38 10.94
CA ASP A 230 -19.87 12.99 12.27
C ASP A 230 -19.29 11.96 13.26
N VAL A 231 -18.09 11.46 12.93
CA VAL A 231 -17.40 10.41 13.69
C VAL A 231 -16.27 11.05 14.51
N ALA A 232 -16.13 10.60 15.75
CA ALA A 232 -15.03 10.97 16.62
C ALA A 232 -14.14 9.75 16.91
N ILE A 233 -12.83 9.98 16.94
CA ILE A 233 -11.84 8.95 17.26
C ILE A 233 -11.29 9.24 18.66
N HIS A 234 -11.53 8.31 19.58
CA HIS A 234 -10.87 8.30 20.88
C HIS A 234 -9.50 7.64 20.72
N ARG A 235 -8.45 8.36 21.08
CA ARG A 235 -7.08 7.90 20.94
C ARG A 235 -6.39 7.93 22.29
N LYS A 236 -5.81 6.80 22.71
CA LYS A 236 -5.04 6.72 23.95
C LYS A 236 -3.77 7.57 23.83
N SER A 237 -3.49 8.35 24.87
CA SER A 237 -2.29 9.20 24.90
C SER A 237 -1.03 8.34 24.94
N SER A 238 -0.08 8.63 24.05
CA SER A 238 1.21 7.93 23.99
C SER A 238 2.22 8.42 25.02
N ASN A 239 1.93 9.50 25.76
CA ASN A 239 2.90 10.12 26.65
C ASN A 239 3.24 9.22 27.84
N ALA A 240 4.34 8.48 27.73
CA ALA A 240 4.97 7.80 28.85
C ALA A 240 5.39 8.81 29.95
N ALA A 241 5.79 10.02 29.56
CA ALA A 241 6.14 11.10 30.49
C ALA A 241 4.97 11.52 31.39
N ALA A 242 3.74 11.53 30.85
CA ALA A 242 2.54 11.85 31.63
C ALA A 242 2.20 10.78 32.68
N ARG A 243 2.75 9.56 32.55
CA ARG A 243 2.59 8.50 33.56
C ARG A 243 3.50 8.68 34.77
N SER A 244 4.57 9.47 34.66
CA SER A 244 5.54 9.67 35.74
C SER A 244 5.14 10.77 36.72
N SER A 245 4.19 11.63 36.36
CA SER A 245 3.77 12.79 37.17
C SER A 245 2.41 12.63 37.86
N MET A 246 1.74 11.47 37.69
CA MET A 246 0.45 11.22 38.33
C MET A 246 0.60 10.29 39.54
N PRO A 247 -0.07 10.57 40.66
CA PRO A 247 -0.08 9.69 41.83
C PRO A 247 -0.58 8.29 41.44
N ALA A 248 0.02 7.26 42.04
CA ALA A 248 -0.11 5.85 41.67
C ALA A 248 -1.54 5.26 41.71
N ASP A 249 -2.53 6.03 42.18
CA ASP A 249 -3.85 5.53 42.54
C ASP A 249 -4.94 5.81 41.50
N SER A 250 -4.61 6.27 40.28
CA SER A 250 -5.59 6.35 39.19
C SER A 250 -5.08 5.76 37.87
N PRO A 251 -5.41 4.48 37.58
CA PRO A 251 -5.03 3.82 36.34
C PRO A 251 -5.92 4.22 35.14
N VAL A 252 -6.56 5.39 35.17
CA VAL A 252 -7.46 5.81 34.09
C VAL A 252 -6.62 6.22 32.88
N ALA A 253 -6.65 5.39 31.83
CA ALA A 253 -6.03 5.72 30.55
C ALA A 253 -6.60 7.05 30.03
N THR A 254 -5.73 8.04 29.82
CA THR A 254 -6.12 9.31 29.23
C THR A 254 -6.33 9.15 27.73
N HIS A 255 -7.52 9.55 27.26
CA HIS A 255 -7.89 9.54 25.86
C HIS A 255 -7.99 10.98 25.36
N THR A 256 -7.44 11.22 24.16
CA THR A 256 -7.69 12.44 23.40
C THR A 256 -8.78 12.17 22.38
N LEU A 257 -9.74 13.10 22.29
CA LEU A 257 -10.83 13.02 21.33
C LEU A 257 -10.42 13.80 20.08
N HIS A 258 -10.41 13.14 18.92
CA HIS A 258 -10.17 13.78 17.63
C HIS A 258 -11.43 13.74 16.79
N GLN A 259 -11.82 14.88 16.22
CA GLN A 259 -13.06 15.04 15.45
C GLN A 259 -12.77 15.72 14.12
N ARG A 260 -13.73 15.66 13.18
CA ARG A 260 -13.65 16.35 11.89
C ARG A 260 -13.28 17.84 12.09
N PRO A 261 -12.35 18.40 11.30
CA PRO A 261 -11.71 17.83 10.11
C PRO A 261 -10.46 16.98 10.38
N PHE A 262 -10.21 16.58 11.64
CA PHE A 262 -9.03 15.84 12.10
C PHE A 262 -7.71 16.60 11.89
N SER A 263 -7.75 17.93 12.00
CA SER A 263 -6.58 18.80 11.81
C SER A 263 -5.51 18.66 12.88
N ASP A 264 -5.90 18.18 14.06
CA ASP A 264 -5.07 17.96 15.25
C ASP A 264 -4.65 16.49 15.41
N PHE A 265 -5.00 15.62 14.46
CA PHE A 265 -4.69 14.21 14.56
C PHE A 265 -3.16 13.99 14.55
N PRO A 266 -2.60 13.28 15.54
CA PRO A 266 -1.15 13.17 15.66
C PRO A 266 -0.54 12.36 14.52
N ARG A 267 0.74 12.63 14.23
CA ARG A 267 1.52 11.81 13.31
C ARG A 267 1.54 10.36 13.78
N LEU A 268 1.39 9.46 12.83
CA LEU A 268 1.38 8.02 13.04
C LEU A 268 2.77 7.46 12.81
N GLU A 269 3.14 6.45 13.59
CA GLU A 269 4.44 5.76 13.43
C GLU A 269 4.21 4.25 13.33
N CYS A 270 4.68 3.64 12.24
CA CYS A 270 4.65 2.19 12.05
C CYS A 270 5.75 1.70 11.12
N ASN A 271 5.90 0.37 11.05
CA ASN A 271 6.93 -0.29 10.24
C ASN A 271 6.47 -0.61 8.81
N ALA A 272 5.23 -0.27 8.44
CA ALA A 272 4.78 -0.41 7.07
C ALA A 272 5.72 0.37 6.15
N HIS A 273 5.98 -0.12 4.95
CA HIS A 273 6.87 0.55 4.03
C HIS A 273 6.08 1.57 3.18
N PRO A 274 6.61 2.77 2.93
CA PRO A 274 5.89 3.84 2.21
C PRO A 274 5.30 3.45 0.86
N PHE A 275 5.91 2.51 0.15
CA PHE A 275 5.40 2.05 -1.15
C PHE A 275 4.01 1.41 -1.05
N PHE A 276 3.83 0.46 -0.11
CA PHE A 276 2.53 -0.17 0.13
C PHE A 276 1.48 0.86 0.59
N VAL A 277 1.90 1.82 1.42
CA VAL A 277 1.03 2.89 1.91
C VAL A 277 0.54 3.78 0.78
N ILE A 278 1.44 4.25 -0.09
CA ILE A 278 1.09 5.08 -1.24
C ILE A 278 0.21 4.28 -2.22
N ALA A 279 0.53 3.00 -2.46
CA ALA A 279 -0.27 2.16 -3.35
C ALA A 279 -1.72 2.00 -2.83
N ASN A 280 -1.90 1.70 -1.55
CA ASN A 280 -3.22 1.65 -0.92
C ASN A 280 -3.98 2.98 -1.04
N ALA A 281 -3.28 4.10 -0.77
CA ALA A 281 -3.89 5.42 -0.84
C ALA A 281 -4.34 5.78 -2.27
N MET A 282 -3.51 5.50 -3.28
CA MET A 282 -3.85 5.78 -4.68
C MET A 282 -5.03 4.95 -5.18
N GLU A 283 -5.10 3.66 -4.82
CA GLU A 283 -6.28 2.82 -5.14
C GLU A 283 -7.57 3.39 -4.52
N LYS A 284 -7.51 3.86 -3.27
CA LYS A 284 -8.66 4.52 -2.62
C LYS A 284 -9.00 5.87 -3.27
N PHE A 285 -8.01 6.67 -3.65
CA PHE A 285 -8.24 7.93 -4.36
C PHE A 285 -8.91 7.73 -5.72
N ARG A 286 -8.61 6.63 -6.42
CA ARG A 286 -9.26 6.27 -7.68
C ARG A 286 -10.72 5.88 -7.46
N LYS A 287 -11.02 5.09 -6.43
CA LYS A 287 -12.39 4.68 -6.08
C LYS A 287 -13.25 5.86 -5.63
N ASP A 288 -12.68 6.77 -4.85
CA ASP A 288 -13.40 7.89 -4.23
C ASP A 288 -13.07 9.25 -4.87
N ILE A 289 -12.89 9.28 -6.20
CA ILE A 289 -12.44 10.48 -6.93
C ILE A 289 -13.31 11.72 -6.68
N THR A 290 -14.63 11.54 -6.48
CA THR A 290 -15.56 12.64 -6.21
C THR A 290 -15.27 13.34 -4.89
N VAL A 291 -14.84 12.59 -3.86
CA VAL A 291 -14.43 13.14 -2.56
C VAL A 291 -13.12 13.92 -2.73
N ILE A 292 -12.17 13.35 -3.48
CA ILE A 292 -10.86 13.99 -3.75
C ILE A 292 -11.06 15.33 -4.47
N LEU A 293 -11.90 15.38 -5.50
CA LEU A 293 -12.15 16.60 -6.27
C LEU A 293 -12.88 17.69 -5.48
N ARG A 294 -13.52 17.38 -4.35
CA ARG A 294 -14.17 18.41 -3.49
C ARG A 294 -13.21 19.08 -2.52
N SER A 295 -12.06 18.48 -2.24
CA SER A 295 -11.09 18.98 -1.26
C SER A 295 -9.79 19.42 -1.96
N PRO A 296 -9.48 20.74 -2.00
CA PRO A 296 -8.26 21.23 -2.65
C PRO A 296 -6.99 20.55 -2.12
N ARG A 297 -6.91 20.32 -0.81
CA ARG A 297 -5.79 19.61 -0.18
C ARG A 297 -5.64 18.18 -0.70
N LEU A 298 -6.74 17.44 -0.87
CA LEU A 298 -6.68 16.07 -1.40
C LEU A 298 -6.31 16.06 -2.89
N GLN A 299 -6.75 17.05 -3.66
CA GLN A 299 -6.33 17.22 -5.05
C GLN A 299 -4.82 17.46 -5.15
N GLU A 300 -4.25 18.30 -4.30
CA GLU A 300 -2.81 18.57 -4.26
C GLU A 300 -2.01 17.30 -3.96
N ILE A 301 -2.41 16.57 -2.92
CA ILE A 301 -1.78 15.29 -2.55
C ILE A 301 -1.87 14.29 -3.70
N ARG A 302 -3.06 14.09 -4.29
CA ARG A 302 -3.24 13.21 -5.43
C ARG A 302 -2.33 13.62 -6.60
N THR A 303 -2.25 14.91 -6.89
CA THR A 303 -1.40 15.43 -7.98
C THR A 303 0.08 15.15 -7.72
N ALA A 304 0.53 15.23 -6.47
CA ALA A 304 1.91 14.90 -6.10
C ALA A 304 2.20 13.39 -6.22
N LEU A 305 1.22 12.52 -5.96
CA LEU A 305 1.38 11.06 -6.03
C LEU A 305 1.18 10.48 -7.43
N LEU A 306 0.48 11.17 -8.33
CA LEU A 306 0.18 10.68 -9.68
C LEU A 306 1.42 10.22 -10.46
N PRO A 307 2.53 10.98 -10.53
CA PRO A 307 3.72 10.54 -11.28
C PRO A 307 4.32 9.24 -10.74
N LEU A 308 4.31 9.04 -9.41
CA LEU A 308 4.76 7.80 -8.80
C LEU A 308 3.84 6.64 -9.17
N TRP A 309 2.52 6.89 -9.12
CA TRP A 309 1.53 5.89 -9.47
C TRP A 309 1.62 5.48 -10.94
N ASP A 310 1.70 6.45 -11.86
CA ASP A 310 1.85 6.19 -13.29
C ASP A 310 3.10 5.35 -13.53
N LEU A 311 4.21 5.72 -12.89
CA LEU A 311 5.45 4.95 -12.95
C LEU A 311 5.32 3.51 -12.45
N TRP A 312 4.57 3.31 -11.35
CA TRP A 312 4.37 2.00 -10.71
C TRP A 312 3.38 1.11 -11.43
N THR A 313 2.65 1.66 -12.39
CA THR A 313 1.60 0.95 -13.13
C THR A 313 1.91 0.80 -14.61
N LEU A 314 3.15 1.15 -15.00
CA LEU A 314 3.70 0.79 -16.31
C LEU A 314 3.88 -0.72 -16.40
N ASP A 315 3.54 -1.27 -17.55
CA ASP A 315 3.77 -2.69 -17.81
C ASP A 315 5.28 -3.00 -17.81
N PRO A 316 5.69 -4.06 -17.10
CA PRO A 316 7.08 -4.50 -17.12
C PRO A 316 7.44 -5.02 -18.51
N PRO A 317 8.71 -4.89 -18.94
CA PRO A 317 9.17 -5.47 -20.20
C PRO A 317 9.10 -7.00 -20.13
N ASP A 318 8.87 -7.68 -21.26
CA ASP A 318 8.76 -9.15 -21.31
C ASP A 318 9.98 -9.88 -20.72
N SER A 319 11.17 -9.26 -20.82
CA SER A 319 12.41 -9.76 -20.22
C SER A 319 12.42 -9.80 -18.69
N PHE A 320 11.52 -9.07 -18.03
CA PHE A 320 11.32 -9.17 -16.59
C PHE A 320 10.70 -10.51 -16.21
N MET A 321 9.74 -11.00 -16.99
CA MET A 321 9.05 -12.27 -16.74
C MET A 321 9.96 -13.47 -16.98
N ALA A 322 10.84 -13.40 -17.97
CA ALA A 322 11.75 -14.51 -18.31
C ALA A 322 12.73 -14.87 -17.18
N ARG A 323 13.01 -13.94 -16.25
CA ARG A 323 14.00 -14.13 -15.17
C ARG A 323 13.45 -14.87 -13.95
N GLY A 324 12.13 -14.90 -13.74
CA GLY A 324 11.52 -15.54 -12.56
C GLY A 324 11.19 -17.02 -12.74
N ALA A 325 11.36 -17.59 -13.94
CA ALA A 325 10.99 -18.96 -14.27
C ALA A 325 12.16 -19.97 -14.23
N ALA A 326 13.37 -19.51 -13.91
CA ALA A 326 14.58 -20.33 -13.79
C ALA A 326 14.89 -20.63 -12.32
#